data_AF-Q4A5H7-F1
#
_entry.id   AF-Q4A5H7-F1
#
_cell.length_a   1.000
_cell.length_b   1.000
_cell.length_c   1.000
_cell.angle_alpha   90.00
_cell.angle_beta   90.00
_cell.angle_gamma   90.00
#
_symmetry.space_group_name_H-M   'P 1'
#
loop_
_entity.id
_entity.type
_entity.pdbx_description
1 polymer ?
#
loop_
_entity_poly.entity_id
_entity_poly.type
_entity_poly.pdbx_seq_one_letter_code
_entity_poly.pdbx_strand_id
1 'polypeptide(L)'
;MKKQYHKEFFKSNNTFYEIDNKLILTFSRKRQRKDKKDRERLIKKAKKLLNLSAIKSEMKRGGKKYLKFAANEVELDHQAILKDEAADGFYVILTSHEDMDEKEIIKQYSKLWKIEESFRLMKTNFELRPIFLSTEKTIKGHFLICFLALTIQRYLEFVLDCCGYPMPTNKIIDAIKNQKLSIIPEINTYIKTEESEDFKTILKVLGIKPIETIGKYEDIKFTI
;
A
#
# COMPACT_ATOMS: atom_id res chain seq x y z
N MET A 1 3.17 5.83 25.52
CA MET A 1 2.85 6.95 24.60
C MET A 1 3.11 8.24 25.36
N LYS A 2 3.86 9.18 24.80
CA LYS A 2 4.05 10.51 25.41
C LYS A 2 3.44 11.55 24.47
N LYS A 3 2.76 12.55 25.04
CA LYS A 3 2.12 13.65 24.31
C LYS A 3 3.00 14.89 24.39
N GLN A 4 3.15 15.60 23.28
CA GLN A 4 3.76 16.92 23.27
C GLN A 4 3.06 17.77 22.21
N TYR A 5 2.67 18.99 22.59
CA TYR A 5 2.16 19.98 21.65
C TYR A 5 3.35 20.63 20.97
N HIS A 6 3.31 20.73 19.64
CA HIS A 6 4.38 21.29 18.84
C HIS A 6 3.79 22.35 17.91
N LYS A 7 4.38 23.55 17.96
CA LYS A 7 4.02 24.66 17.08
C LYS A 7 4.98 24.68 15.92
N GLU A 8 4.48 24.50 14.70
CA GLU A 8 5.27 24.67 13.49
C GLU A 8 4.93 26.02 12.83
N PHE A 9 5.98 26.72 12.41
CA PHE A 9 5.87 27.96 11.63
C PHE A 9 6.39 27.67 10.22
N PHE A 10 5.58 27.88 9.20
CA PHE A 10 6.04 27.80 7.81
C PHE A 10 5.71 29.08 7.05
N LYS A 11 6.61 29.44 6.14
CA LYS A 11 6.52 30.66 5.34
C LYS A 11 6.00 30.30 3.95
N SER A 12 4.86 30.87 3.58
CA SER A 12 4.30 30.77 2.22
C SER A 12 3.87 32.16 1.76
N ASN A 13 4.21 32.56 0.54
CA ASN A 13 3.88 33.88 -0.03
C ASN A 13 4.21 35.06 0.91
N ASN A 14 5.37 35.00 1.56
CA ASN A 14 5.85 36.02 2.50
C ASN A 14 5.00 36.23 3.78
N THR A 15 4.02 35.36 4.02
CA THR A 15 3.21 35.31 5.25
C THR A 15 3.66 34.11 6.09
N PHE A 16 3.71 34.29 7.41
CA PHE A 16 3.98 33.22 8.37
C PHE A 16 2.66 32.63 8.85
N TYR A 17 2.55 31.30 8.75
CA TYR A 17 1.41 30.55 9.26
C TYR A 17 1.86 29.73 10.46
N GLU A 18 1.13 29.85 11.56
CA GLU A 18 1.28 29.03 12.77
C GLU A 18 0.26 27.90 12.70
N ILE A 19 0.73 26.66 12.83
CA ILE A 19 -0.16 25.50 12.98
C ILE A 19 0.15 24.84 14.33
N ASP A 20 -0.90 24.71 15.14
CA ASP A 20 -0.88 23.89 16.33
C ASP A 20 -0.93 22.41 15.91
N ASN A 21 0.18 21.70 16.13
CA ASN A 21 0.29 20.29 15.82
C ASN A 21 0.42 19.46 17.09
N LYS A 22 -0.15 18.26 17.03
CA LYS A 22 -0.03 17.24 18.05
C LYS A 22 1.06 16.25 17.65
N LEU A 23 2.04 16.08 18.53
CA LEU A 23 3.11 15.08 18.36
C LEU A 23 2.75 13.80 19.12
N ILE A 24 2.61 12.70 18.38
CA ILE A 24 2.33 11.37 18.92
C ILE A 24 3.61 10.53 18.80
N LEU A 25 4.20 10.21 19.95
CA LEU A 25 5.40 9.38 20.04
C LEU A 25 5.06 7.95 20.46
N THR A 26 5.38 7.00 19.59
CA THR A 26 5.18 5.56 19.80
C THR A 26 6.51 4.83 19.87
N PHE A 27 6.57 3.74 20.61
CA PHE A 27 7.74 2.87 20.69
C PHE A 27 7.33 1.41 20.46
N SER A 28 8.14 0.66 19.71
CA SER A 28 7.92 -0.77 19.48
C SER A 28 9.22 -1.55 19.41
N ARG A 29 9.31 -2.63 20.20
CA ARG A 29 10.46 -3.57 20.18
C ARG A 29 10.67 -4.21 18.80
N LYS A 30 9.57 -4.53 18.10
CA LYS A 30 9.64 -5.08 16.74
C LYS A 30 10.30 -4.09 15.79
N ARG A 31 9.92 -2.81 15.89
CA ARG A 31 10.51 -1.72 15.12
C ARG A 31 11.97 -1.48 15.50
N GLN A 32 12.30 -1.47 16.79
CA GLN A 32 13.69 -1.34 17.27
C GLN A 32 14.63 -2.38 16.64
N ARG A 33 14.20 -3.65 16.59
CA ARG A 33 14.97 -4.73 15.96
C ARG A 33 15.13 -4.52 14.44
N LYS A 34 14.09 -4.02 13.77
CA LYS A 34 14.13 -3.71 12.34
C LYS A 34 15.05 -2.52 12.05
N ASP A 35 14.88 -1.42 12.78
CA ASP A 35 15.65 -0.19 12.60
C ASP A 35 17.13 -0.44 12.88
N LYS A 36 17.47 -1.18 13.94
CA LYS A 36 18.84 -1.65 14.20
C LYS A 36 19.42 -2.44 13.03
N LYS A 37 18.66 -3.39 12.46
CA LYS A 37 19.11 -4.19 11.31
C LYS A 37 19.31 -3.34 10.06
N ASP A 38 18.41 -2.39 9.81
CA ASP A 38 18.50 -1.45 8.69
C ASP A 38 19.72 -0.51 8.84
N ARG A 39 19.96 0.00 10.06
CA ARG A 39 21.15 0.79 10.43
C ARG A 39 22.43 -0.01 10.21
N GLU A 40 22.54 -1.22 10.74
CA GLU A 40 23.71 -2.10 10.54
C GLU A 40 23.98 -2.37 9.06
N ARG A 41 22.93 -2.57 8.26
CA ARG A 41 23.04 -2.73 6.80
C ARG A 41 23.60 -1.47 6.14
N LEU A 42 23.16 -0.29 6.54
CA LEU A 42 23.65 0.99 6.03
C LEU A 42 25.10 1.27 6.47
N ILE A 43 25.48 0.95 7.72
CA ILE A 43 26.87 1.06 8.20
C ILE A 43 27.79 0.14 7.40
N LYS A 44 27.39 -1.10 7.13
CA LYS A 44 28.16 -2.02 6.28
C LYS A 44 28.37 -1.47 4.87
N LYS A 45 27.36 -0.79 4.30
CA LYS A 45 27.49 -0.11 3.01
C LYS A 45 28.44 1.09 3.09
N ALA A 46 28.30 1.93 4.12
CA ALA A 46 29.18 3.08 4.34
C ALA A 46 30.64 2.65 4.48
N LYS A 47 30.91 1.55 5.21
CA LYS A 47 32.27 0.98 5.33
C LYS A 47 32.85 0.53 3.99
N LYS A 48 32.04 -0.07 3.12
CA LYS A 48 32.49 -0.44 1.76
C LYS A 48 32.84 0.78 0.91
N LEU A 49 32.13 1.89 1.11
CA LEU A 49 32.35 3.13 0.37
C LEU A 49 33.64 3.87 0.73
N LEU A 50 34.20 3.63 1.92
CA LEU A 50 35.49 4.21 2.34
C LEU A 50 36.66 3.70 1.50
N ASN A 51 36.56 2.46 1.00
CA ASN A 51 37.66 1.77 0.32
C ASN A 51 37.63 1.91 -1.21
N LEU A 52 36.62 2.56 -1.79
CA LEU A 52 36.40 2.60 -3.24
C LEU A 52 36.44 4.04 -3.77
N SER A 53 37.40 4.29 -4.67
CA SER A 53 37.47 5.47 -5.54
C SER A 53 36.25 5.62 -6.47
N ALA A 54 35.36 4.63 -6.52
CA ALA A 54 34.09 4.65 -7.25
C ALA A 54 32.97 5.35 -6.46
N ILE A 55 33.21 6.62 -6.11
CA ILE A 55 32.36 7.39 -5.19
C ILE A 55 31.00 7.75 -5.83
N LYS A 56 30.88 7.91 -7.15
CA LYS A 56 29.70 8.60 -7.74
C LYS A 56 28.40 7.78 -7.87
N SER A 57 28.45 6.46 -8.09
CA SER A 57 27.25 5.64 -8.37
C SER A 57 26.61 5.04 -7.11
N GLU A 58 27.43 4.48 -6.22
CA GLU A 58 27.03 3.80 -4.98
C GLU A 58 26.49 4.80 -3.92
N MET A 59 26.94 6.06 -4.01
CA MET A 59 26.48 7.21 -3.24
C MET A 59 24.98 7.52 -3.35
N LYS A 60 24.30 7.15 -4.45
CA LYS A 60 22.88 7.46 -4.65
C LYS A 60 21.94 6.57 -3.82
N ARG A 61 22.42 5.45 -3.25
CA ARG A 61 21.60 4.41 -2.59
C ARG A 61 21.70 4.40 -1.06
N GLY A 62 21.74 5.59 -0.46
CA GLY A 62 21.65 5.77 1.00
C GLY A 62 22.93 5.51 1.80
N GLY A 63 24.04 5.12 1.16
CA GLY A 63 25.33 4.88 1.83
C GLY A 63 26.00 6.15 2.38
N LYS A 64 25.53 7.34 2.00
CA LYS A 64 26.05 8.64 2.47
C LYS A 64 25.65 9.00 3.90
N LYS A 65 24.58 8.40 4.44
CA LYS A 65 23.96 8.86 5.69
C LYS A 65 24.94 8.89 6.87
N TYR A 66 25.88 7.95 6.91
CA TYR A 66 26.89 7.82 7.98
C TYR A 66 28.30 8.16 7.50
N LEU A 67 28.45 8.94 6.44
CA LEU A 67 29.74 9.39 5.95
C LEU A 67 29.87 10.89 6.15
N LYS A 68 31.00 11.31 6.72
CA LYS A 68 31.43 12.70 6.82
C LYS A 68 32.47 12.95 5.74
N PHE A 69 32.28 14.02 4.97
CA PHE A 69 33.20 14.43 3.92
C PHE A 69 34.06 15.59 4.45
N ALA A 70 35.35 15.35 4.61
CA ALA A 70 36.37 16.37 4.81
C ALA A 70 37.05 16.67 3.46
N ALA A 71 37.82 17.77 3.39
CA ALA A 71 38.35 18.30 2.12
C ALA A 71 39.07 17.25 1.25
N ASN A 72 39.76 16.27 1.85
CA ASN A 72 40.46 15.19 1.14
C ASN A 72 40.15 13.78 1.67
N GLU A 73 39.27 13.64 2.68
CA GLU A 73 39.05 12.35 3.35
C GLU A 73 37.57 12.09 3.59
N VAL A 74 37.19 10.82 3.50
CA VAL A 74 35.85 10.35 3.83
C VAL A 74 35.96 9.51 5.08
N GLU A 75 35.23 9.89 6.12
CA GLU A 75 35.22 9.19 7.41
C GLU A 75 33.82 8.76 7.78
N LEU A 76 33.70 7.83 8.74
CA LEU A 76 32.40 7.47 9.31
C LEU A 76 31.94 8.52 10.32
N ASP A 77 30.71 8.98 10.17
CA ASP A 77 30.06 9.85 11.14
C ASP A 77 29.51 9.02 12.31
N HIS A 78 30.34 8.86 13.33
CA HIS A 78 29.97 8.15 14.56
C HIS A 78 28.84 8.85 15.34
N GLN A 79 28.73 10.18 15.26
CA GLN A 79 27.66 10.92 15.95
C GLN A 79 26.31 10.66 15.29
N ALA A 80 26.25 10.65 13.96
CA ALA A 80 25.05 10.29 13.21
C ALA A 80 24.57 8.86 13.54
N ILE A 81 25.51 7.92 13.68
CA ILE A 81 25.19 6.53 14.05
C ILE A 81 24.59 6.45 15.47
N LEU A 82 25.20 7.12 16.45
CA LEU A 82 24.72 7.14 17.83
C LEU A 82 23.34 7.81 17.95
N LYS A 83 23.11 8.89 17.19
CA LYS A 83 21.81 9.57 17.16
C LYS A 83 20.70 8.68 16.62
N ASP A 84 20.96 7.96 15.53
CA ASP A 84 20.00 6.99 14.98
C ASP A 84 19.78 5.81 15.93
N GLU A 85 20.84 5.32 16.59
CA GLU A 85 20.75 4.24 17.59
C GLU A 85 19.83 4.61 18.75
N ALA A 86 19.95 5.83 19.26
CA ALA A 86 19.08 6.34 20.33
C ALA A 86 17.60 6.46 19.88
N ALA A 87 17.36 6.62 18.57
CA ALA A 87 16.03 6.70 17.99
C ALA A 87 15.43 5.34 17.59
N ASP A 88 16.21 4.25 17.62
CA ASP A 88 15.76 2.92 17.18
C ASP A 88 14.49 2.50 17.94
N GLY A 89 13.41 2.20 17.19
CA GLY A 89 12.14 1.76 17.77
C GLY A 89 11.13 2.87 18.04
N PHE A 90 11.54 4.14 17.99
CA PHE A 90 10.62 5.27 18.08
C PHE A 90 9.99 5.57 16.73
N TYR A 91 8.71 5.95 16.74
CA TYR A 91 8.00 6.43 15.58
C TYR A 91 7.13 7.61 15.96
N VAL A 92 7.22 8.67 15.15
CA VAL A 92 6.62 9.97 15.43
C VAL A 92 5.57 10.25 14.36
N ILE A 93 4.36 10.56 14.81
CA ILE A 93 3.29 11.07 13.96
C ILE A 93 3.05 12.51 14.38
N LEU A 94 3.19 13.43 13.43
CA LEU A 94 2.78 14.81 13.57
C LEU A 94 1.44 14.97 12.87
N THR A 95 0.47 15.59 13.55
CA THR A 95 -0.88 15.77 13.02
C THR A 95 -1.51 17.05 13.51
N SER A 96 -2.24 17.72 12.63
CA SER A 96 -3.08 18.88 12.96
C SER A 96 -4.49 18.48 13.41
N HIS A 97 -4.78 17.19 13.57
CA HIS A 97 -6.07 16.73 14.08
C HIS A 97 -6.13 16.95 15.60
N GLU A 98 -6.97 17.88 16.02
CA GLU A 98 -7.19 18.21 17.44
C GLU A 98 -8.18 17.25 18.11
N ASP A 99 -9.28 16.92 17.44
CA ASP A 99 -10.42 16.19 18.02
C ASP A 99 -10.33 14.66 17.93
N MET A 100 -9.27 14.11 17.35
CA MET A 100 -9.14 12.67 17.15
C MET A 100 -8.33 12.01 18.27
N ASP A 101 -8.85 10.89 18.79
CA ASP A 101 -8.14 10.06 19.76
C ASP A 101 -6.83 9.53 19.17
N GLU A 102 -5.79 9.46 19.98
CA GLU A 102 -4.46 9.08 19.50
C GLU A 102 -4.41 7.63 19.00
N LYS A 103 -5.19 6.72 19.60
CA LYS A 103 -5.24 5.34 19.11
C LYS A 103 -5.88 5.28 17.74
N GLU A 104 -6.90 6.11 17.50
CA GLU A 104 -7.55 6.20 16.19
C GLU A 104 -6.61 6.81 15.16
N ILE A 105 -5.86 7.87 15.50
CA ILE A 105 -4.83 8.44 14.60
C ILE A 105 -3.79 7.37 14.23
N ILE A 106 -3.25 6.65 15.21
CA ILE A 106 -2.28 5.57 14.97
C ILE A 106 -2.90 4.49 14.09
N LYS A 107 -4.16 4.10 14.35
CA LYS A 107 -4.88 3.09 13.58
C LYS A 107 -5.10 3.53 12.13
N GLN A 108 -5.50 4.78 11.89
CA GLN A 108 -5.68 5.31 10.54
C GLN A 108 -4.33 5.42 9.81
N TYR A 109 -3.31 5.96 10.47
CA TYR A 109 -1.95 6.04 9.92
C TYR A 109 -1.40 4.65 9.58
N SER A 110 -1.70 3.63 10.38
CA SER A 110 -1.32 2.24 10.11
C SER A 110 -1.93 1.67 8.84
N LYS A 111 -2.95 2.30 8.24
CA LYS A 111 -3.57 1.88 6.98
C LYS A 111 -2.93 2.51 5.75
N LEU A 112 -1.90 3.36 5.87
CA LEU A 112 -1.22 3.97 4.72
C LEU A 112 -0.73 2.95 3.68
N TRP A 113 -0.33 1.74 4.13
CA TRP A 113 0.07 0.66 3.22
C TRP A 113 -1.06 0.24 2.27
N LYS A 114 -2.35 0.47 2.60
CA LYS A 114 -3.47 0.18 1.69
C LYS A 114 -3.36 0.99 0.39
N ILE A 115 -2.78 2.19 0.44
CA ILE A 115 -2.53 3.01 -0.76
C ILE A 115 -1.45 2.33 -1.62
N GLU A 116 -0.35 1.91 -1.02
CA GLU A 116 0.71 1.18 -1.73
C GLU A 116 0.21 -0.13 -2.35
N GLU A 117 -0.65 -0.85 -1.62
CA GLU A 117 -1.31 -2.05 -2.12
C GLU A 117 -2.24 -1.73 -3.29
N SER A 118 -3.05 -0.68 -3.22
CA SER A 118 -3.90 -0.23 -4.32
C SER A 118 -3.09 0.08 -5.58
N PHE A 119 -1.95 0.77 -5.45
CA PHE A 119 -1.04 1.00 -6.57
C PHE A 119 -0.43 -0.30 -7.12
N ARG A 120 -0.19 -1.30 -6.26
CA ARG A 120 0.30 -2.61 -6.70
C ARG A 120 -0.77 -3.33 -7.50
N LEU A 121 -1.98 -3.47 -6.96
CA LEU A 121 -3.12 -4.13 -7.60
C LEU A 121 -3.46 -3.50 -8.95
N MET A 122 -3.46 -2.17 -9.02
CA MET A 122 -3.72 -1.46 -10.28
C MET A 122 -2.69 -1.80 -11.36
N LYS A 123 -1.41 -2.00 -10.98
CA LYS A 123 -0.35 -2.38 -11.92
C LYS A 123 -0.41 -3.86 -12.29
N THR A 124 -0.70 -4.75 -11.33
CA THR A 124 -0.58 -6.21 -11.53
C THR A 124 -1.88 -6.86 -11.96
N ASN A 125 -3.00 -6.54 -11.31
CA ASN A 125 -4.27 -7.26 -11.47
C ASN A 125 -5.18 -6.60 -12.50
N PHE A 126 -5.12 -5.26 -12.61
CA PHE A 126 -5.89 -4.47 -13.57
C PHE A 126 -5.06 -4.02 -14.78
N GLU A 127 -3.84 -4.54 -14.93
CA GLU A 127 -3.00 -4.36 -16.11
C GLU A 127 -2.85 -2.89 -16.54
N LEU A 128 -2.75 -1.96 -15.59
CA LEU A 128 -2.46 -0.56 -15.91
C LEU A 128 -1.12 -0.44 -16.67
N ARG A 129 -0.23 -1.42 -16.50
CA ARG A 129 1.00 -1.57 -17.27
C ARG A 129 1.14 -3.04 -17.68
N PRO A 130 1.54 -3.34 -18.93
CA PRO A 130 2.00 -2.43 -19.99
C PRO A 130 0.86 -1.67 -20.70
N ILE A 131 1.13 -0.42 -21.10
CA ILE A 131 0.20 0.39 -21.89
C ILE A 131 0.56 0.23 -23.36
N PHE A 132 -0.22 -0.54 -24.12
CA PHE A 132 -0.04 -0.71 -25.56
C PHE A 132 -0.77 0.35 -26.41
N LEU A 133 -1.28 1.39 -25.76
CA LEU A 133 -2.06 2.47 -26.34
C LEU A 133 -1.19 3.70 -26.56
N SER A 134 -1.34 4.36 -27.71
CA SER A 134 -0.45 5.45 -28.13
C SER A 134 -1.08 6.85 -28.05
N THR A 135 -2.41 6.95 -27.99
CA THR A 135 -3.11 8.26 -27.96
C THR A 135 -3.50 8.64 -26.54
N GLU A 136 -3.38 9.92 -26.19
CA GLU A 136 -3.71 10.41 -24.84
C GLU A 136 -5.13 10.03 -24.40
N LYS A 137 -6.11 10.13 -25.31
CA LYS A 137 -7.51 9.77 -25.03
C LYS A 137 -7.67 8.30 -24.63
N THR A 138 -7.02 7.39 -25.35
CA THR A 138 -7.11 5.95 -25.07
C THR A 138 -6.35 5.58 -23.79
N ILE A 139 -5.20 6.22 -23.53
CA ILE A 139 -4.45 6.06 -22.27
C ILE A 139 -5.30 6.50 -21.07
N LYS A 140 -5.95 7.66 -21.15
CA LYS A 140 -6.86 8.16 -20.10
C LYS A 140 -8.05 7.22 -19.90
N GLY A 141 -8.63 6.70 -20.99
CA GLY A 141 -9.72 5.72 -20.93
C GLY A 141 -9.32 4.44 -20.20
N HIS A 142 -8.16 3.86 -20.54
CA HIS A 142 -7.61 2.68 -19.85
C HIS A 142 -7.41 2.95 -18.36
N PHE A 143 -6.75 4.06 -18.03
CA PHE A 143 -6.54 4.44 -16.63
C PHE A 143 -7.86 4.58 -15.85
N LEU A 144 -8.88 5.19 -16.46
CA LEU A 144 -10.20 5.34 -15.85
C LEU A 144 -10.84 3.97 -15.56
N ILE A 145 -10.80 3.03 -16.51
CA ILE A 145 -11.34 1.68 -16.33
C ILE A 145 -10.59 0.94 -15.20
N CYS A 146 -9.26 0.99 -15.20
CA CYS A 146 -8.46 0.39 -14.12
C CYS A 146 -8.79 1.00 -12.75
N PHE A 147 -8.98 2.31 -12.68
CA PHE A 147 -9.33 3.02 -11.45
C PHE A 147 -10.76 2.67 -10.97
N LEU A 148 -11.71 2.55 -11.89
CA LEU A 148 -13.07 2.12 -11.58
C LEU A 148 -13.08 0.68 -11.04
N ALA A 149 -12.37 -0.24 -11.70
CA ALA A 149 -12.22 -1.62 -11.24
C ALA A 149 -11.61 -1.69 -9.83
N LEU A 150 -10.58 -0.88 -9.56
CA LEU A 150 -10.00 -0.76 -8.22
C LEU A 150 -11.01 -0.23 -7.20
N THR A 151 -11.82 0.77 -7.57
CA THR A 151 -12.83 1.36 -6.69
C THR A 151 -13.90 0.33 -6.33
N ILE A 152 -14.42 -0.41 -7.32
CA ILE A 152 -15.38 -1.50 -7.11
C ILE A 152 -14.77 -2.58 -6.20
N GLN A 153 -13.52 -2.97 -6.47
CA GLN A 153 -12.83 -3.98 -5.67
C GLN A 153 -12.66 -3.56 -4.20
N ARG A 154 -12.27 -2.29 -3.95
CA ARG A 154 -12.11 -1.77 -2.59
C ARG A 154 -13.45 -1.60 -1.88
N TYR A 155 -14.50 -1.25 -2.61
CA TYR A 155 -15.85 -1.21 -2.08
C TYR A 155 -16.33 -2.60 -1.67
N LEU A 156 -16.08 -3.62 -2.48
CA LEU A 156 -16.41 -5.01 -2.14
C LEU A 156 -15.66 -5.47 -0.87
N GLU A 157 -14.35 -5.20 -0.76
CA GLU A 157 -13.57 -5.47 0.45
C GLU A 157 -14.19 -4.78 1.69
N PHE A 158 -14.60 -3.52 1.54
CA PHE A 158 -15.23 -2.77 2.62
C PHE A 158 -16.58 -3.37 3.04
N VAL A 159 -17.45 -3.72 2.09
CA VAL A 159 -18.75 -4.34 2.37
C VAL A 159 -18.57 -5.69 3.06
N LEU A 160 -17.62 -6.51 2.60
CA LEU A 160 -17.28 -7.79 3.23
C LEU A 160 -16.82 -7.61 4.69
N ASP A 161 -15.96 -6.62 4.95
CA ASP A 161 -15.49 -6.30 6.31
C ASP A 161 -16.67 -5.86 7.21
N CYS A 162 -17.54 -4.97 6.72
CA CYS A 162 -18.74 -4.52 7.43
C CYS A 162 -19.73 -5.65 7.74
N CYS A 163 -19.85 -6.65 6.86
CA CYS A 163 -20.71 -7.81 7.06
C CYS A 163 -20.07 -8.92 7.91
N GLY A 164 -18.87 -8.71 8.44
CA GLY A 164 -18.18 -9.67 9.31
C GLY A 164 -17.43 -10.79 8.58
N TYR A 165 -17.16 -10.61 7.28
CA TYR A 165 -16.43 -11.56 6.43
C TYR A 165 -15.13 -10.93 5.87
N PRO A 166 -14.19 -10.49 6.71
CA PRO A 166 -12.97 -9.82 6.24
C PRO A 166 -12.15 -10.76 5.35
N MET A 167 -11.91 -10.34 4.11
CA MET A 167 -11.18 -11.14 3.13
C MET A 167 -10.02 -10.32 2.52
N PRO A 168 -8.80 -10.88 2.41
CA PRO A 168 -7.69 -10.22 1.72
C PRO A 168 -8.01 -9.97 0.25
N THR A 169 -7.53 -8.85 -0.29
CA THR A 169 -7.83 -8.41 -1.65
C THR A 169 -7.52 -9.47 -2.72
N ASN A 170 -6.40 -10.18 -2.59
CA ASN A 170 -6.01 -11.22 -3.54
C ASN A 170 -7.02 -12.38 -3.57
N LYS A 171 -7.54 -12.80 -2.41
CA LYS A 171 -8.55 -13.87 -2.34
C LYS A 171 -9.84 -13.46 -3.04
N ILE A 172 -10.28 -12.21 -2.86
CA ILE A 172 -11.47 -11.70 -3.54
C ILE A 172 -11.25 -11.75 -5.07
N ILE A 173 -10.09 -11.28 -5.55
CA ILE A 173 -9.77 -11.30 -6.99
C ILE A 173 -9.71 -12.74 -7.51
N ASP A 174 -9.03 -13.63 -6.80
CA ASP A 174 -8.88 -15.03 -7.21
C ASP A 174 -10.23 -15.75 -7.21
N ALA A 175 -11.08 -15.52 -6.20
CA ALA A 175 -12.42 -16.06 -6.13
C ALA A 175 -13.25 -15.63 -7.35
N ILE A 176 -13.21 -14.36 -7.74
CA ILE A 176 -13.94 -13.84 -8.91
C ILE A 176 -13.33 -14.36 -10.22
N LYS A 177 -12.00 -14.30 -10.38
CA LYS A 177 -11.31 -14.72 -11.63
C LYS A 177 -11.44 -16.21 -11.92
N ASN A 178 -11.55 -17.04 -10.90
CA ASN A 178 -11.67 -18.49 -11.06
C ASN A 178 -13.09 -18.92 -11.44
N GLN A 179 -14.09 -18.05 -11.33
CA GLN A 179 -15.43 -18.34 -11.83
C GLN A 179 -15.47 -18.16 -13.33
N LYS A 180 -15.55 -19.29 -14.04
CA LYS A 180 -15.69 -19.33 -15.50
C LYS A 180 -16.99 -20.02 -15.87
N LEU A 181 -17.60 -19.51 -16.91
CA LEU A 181 -18.80 -20.08 -17.50
C LEU A 181 -18.49 -20.40 -18.97
N SER A 182 -18.67 -21.66 -19.34
CA SER A 182 -18.51 -22.17 -20.68
C SER A 182 -19.89 -22.45 -21.27
N ILE A 183 -20.17 -21.88 -22.44
CA ILE A 183 -21.43 -22.09 -23.15
C ILE A 183 -21.19 -23.15 -24.21
N ILE A 184 -22.10 -24.12 -24.31
CA ILE A 184 -22.13 -25.17 -25.34
C ILE A 184 -23.36 -24.93 -26.21
N PRO A 185 -23.22 -24.17 -27.32
CA PRO A 185 -24.35 -23.76 -28.16
C PRO A 185 -25.12 -24.93 -28.76
N GLU A 186 -24.44 -26.03 -29.09
CA GLU A 186 -25.02 -27.19 -29.78
C GLU A 186 -26.15 -27.86 -28.99
N ILE A 187 -26.08 -27.77 -27.66
CA ILE A 187 -27.06 -28.34 -26.73
C ILE A 187 -27.73 -27.27 -25.86
N ASN A 188 -27.63 -25.99 -26.24
CA ASN A 188 -28.24 -24.85 -25.55
C ASN A 188 -27.96 -24.83 -24.02
N THR A 189 -26.77 -25.26 -23.60
CA THR A 189 -26.41 -25.49 -22.18
C THR A 189 -25.18 -24.67 -21.81
N TYR A 190 -25.09 -24.26 -20.55
CA TYR A 190 -23.84 -23.74 -19.99
C TYR A 190 -23.33 -24.65 -18.87
N ILE A 191 -22.01 -24.63 -18.68
CA ILE A 191 -21.31 -25.29 -17.57
C ILE A 191 -20.49 -24.23 -16.85
N LYS A 192 -20.69 -24.12 -15.54
CA LYS A 192 -19.92 -23.27 -14.65
C LYS A 192 -18.86 -24.10 -13.93
N THR A 193 -17.71 -23.48 -13.66
CA THR A 193 -16.73 -24.03 -12.74
C THR A 193 -17.31 -24.16 -11.33
N GLU A 194 -16.77 -25.08 -10.54
CA GLU A 194 -17.15 -25.22 -9.13
C GLU A 194 -16.87 -23.92 -8.36
N GLU A 195 -17.85 -23.52 -7.55
CA GLU A 195 -17.75 -22.30 -6.74
C GLU A 195 -16.81 -22.53 -5.56
N SER A 196 -15.83 -21.64 -5.41
CA SER A 196 -15.04 -21.61 -4.17
C SER A 196 -15.88 -21.11 -3.00
N GLU A 197 -15.53 -21.51 -1.79
CA GLU A 197 -16.18 -21.04 -0.55
C GLU A 197 -16.11 -19.51 -0.42
N ASP A 198 -14.99 -18.93 -0.84
CA ASP A 198 -14.78 -17.49 -0.88
C ASP A 198 -15.78 -16.81 -1.84
N PHE A 199 -16.06 -17.41 -3.01
CA PHE A 199 -17.03 -16.87 -3.97
C PHE A 199 -18.47 -16.98 -3.46
N LYS A 200 -18.84 -18.11 -2.83
CA LYS A 200 -20.16 -18.28 -2.18
C LYS A 200 -20.40 -17.22 -1.10
N THR A 201 -19.37 -16.91 -0.32
CA THR A 201 -19.42 -15.85 0.69
C THR A 201 -19.67 -14.49 0.04
N ILE A 202 -18.99 -14.18 -1.07
CA ILE A 202 -19.20 -12.93 -1.83
C ILE A 202 -20.64 -12.83 -2.32
N LEU A 203 -21.18 -13.89 -2.94
CA LEU A 203 -22.57 -13.91 -3.43
C LEU A 203 -23.57 -13.68 -2.30
N LYS A 204 -23.36 -14.36 -1.16
CA LYS A 204 -24.21 -14.23 0.03
C LYS A 204 -24.23 -12.79 0.54
N VAL A 205 -23.06 -12.15 0.66
CA VAL A 205 -22.95 -10.78 1.16
C VAL A 205 -23.57 -9.78 0.19
N LEU A 206 -23.45 -10.00 -1.12
CA LEU A 206 -24.06 -9.17 -2.15
C LEU A 206 -25.56 -9.43 -2.36
N GLY A 207 -26.12 -10.47 -1.73
CA GLY A 207 -27.52 -10.87 -1.95
C GLY A 207 -27.78 -11.41 -3.36
N ILE A 208 -26.74 -11.91 -4.04
CA ILE A 208 -26.85 -12.44 -5.40
C ILE A 208 -27.19 -13.93 -5.31
N LYS A 209 -28.24 -14.34 -6.01
CA LYS A 209 -28.64 -15.75 -6.06
C LYS A 209 -27.58 -16.56 -6.83
N PRO A 210 -27.09 -17.69 -6.29
CA PRO A 210 -26.16 -18.54 -7.01
C PRO A 210 -26.83 -19.15 -8.25
N ILE A 211 -26.04 -19.24 -9.31
CA ILE A 211 -26.44 -19.88 -10.57
C ILE A 211 -26.01 -21.35 -10.49
N GLU A 212 -26.85 -22.26 -11.00
CA GLU A 212 -26.55 -23.70 -11.02
C GLU A 212 -25.27 -24.01 -11.82
N THR A 213 -24.63 -25.14 -11.52
CA THR A 213 -23.39 -25.54 -12.19
C THR A 213 -23.63 -25.89 -13.66
N ILE A 214 -24.80 -26.43 -13.98
CA ILE A 214 -25.23 -26.73 -15.34
C ILE A 214 -26.64 -26.18 -15.48
N GLY A 215 -26.91 -25.44 -16.54
CA GLY A 215 -28.24 -24.91 -16.82
C GLY A 215 -28.42 -24.57 -18.29
N LYS A 216 -29.59 -24.05 -18.65
CA LYS A 216 -29.87 -23.67 -20.04
C LYS A 216 -29.36 -22.27 -20.32
N TYR A 217 -28.95 -22.03 -21.55
CA TYR A 217 -28.49 -20.71 -21.98
C TYR A 217 -29.53 -19.59 -21.73
N GLU A 218 -30.82 -19.93 -21.80
CA GLU A 218 -31.94 -19.02 -21.53
C GLU A 218 -31.96 -18.48 -20.09
N ASP A 219 -31.44 -19.24 -19.12
CA ASP A 219 -31.41 -18.87 -17.71
C ASP A 219 -30.42 -17.71 -17.44
N ILE A 220 -29.43 -17.52 -18.31
CA ILE A 220 -28.41 -16.47 -18.17
C ILE A 220 -28.93 -15.11 -18.68
N LYS A 221 -29.83 -15.10 -19.67
CA LYS A 221 -30.29 -13.87 -20.34
C LYS A 221 -31.08 -12.89 -19.46
N PHE A 222 -31.50 -13.31 -18.27
CA PHE A 222 -32.38 -12.52 -17.39
C PHE A 222 -31.71 -11.92 -16.14
N THR A 223 -30.37 -11.99 -16.00
CA THR A 223 -29.69 -11.60 -14.75
C THR A 223 -28.77 -10.37 -14.87
N ILE A 224 -28.84 -9.59 -15.97
CA ILE A 224 -28.13 -8.30 -16.14
C ILE A 224 -29.14 -7.26 -16.58
#